data_AF-A0A962VY31-F1
#
_entry.id   AF-A0A962VY31-F1
#
_cell.length_a   1.000
_cell.length_b   1.000
_cell.length_c   1.000
_cell.angle_alpha   90.00
_cell.angle_beta   90.00
_cell.angle_gamma   90.00
#
_symmetry.space_group_name_H-M   'P 1'
#
loop_
_entity.id
_entity.type
_entity.pdbx_description
1 polymer ?
#
loop_
_entity_poly.entity_id
_entity_poly.type
_entity_poly.pdbx_seq_one_letter_code
_entity_poly.pdbx_strand_id
1 'polypeptide(L)'
;MTTPPLSANAVKPTDEPWRSNLRGDLDAELTGPRPSWWWTGRIPCDCPGCQPDGTITSLALPNLATCSRTQTLDYFDNGWTLTEVLFSGLRGEEAFYRPPYHHLRHPMIFYYGHPPALYINKLRVAGLIAEPLNPYFERLFETGVDEMRWDDMSKNEMLWPSIQEVHAYRQQVYAIVRRVIETHPGLASNHPPITQNDPLWALFMGFEHERIHLETSSVLIRELPLNRVQRPAEWPKLHSSAGRSAAFPPQAGRDYWVNELISVPGQAVTLGKPMDWPSYGWDNEYGRRETPLQPFQAS
;
A
#
# COMPACT_ATOMS: atom_id res chain seq x y z
N MET A 1 52.22 2.36 39.16
CA MET A 1 51.15 1.68 38.39
C MET A 1 50.37 2.74 37.67
N THR A 2 50.68 2.91 36.40
CA THR A 2 50.19 3.96 35.50
C THR A 2 48.85 3.54 34.90
N THR A 3 47.83 4.37 35.07
CA THR A 3 46.57 4.33 34.33
C THR A 3 46.83 4.38 32.82
N PRO A 4 46.25 3.48 32.01
CA PRO A 4 46.40 3.57 30.57
C PRO A 4 45.50 4.69 30.01
N PRO A 5 45.91 5.38 28.93
CA PRO A 5 45.09 6.39 28.29
C PRO A 5 43.99 5.71 27.48
N LEU A 6 42.73 6.07 27.75
CA LEU A 6 41.62 5.85 26.84
C LEU A 6 41.75 6.85 25.67
N SER A 7 42.54 6.48 24.66
CA SER A 7 42.56 7.18 23.39
C SER A 7 41.61 6.50 22.42
N ALA A 8 40.53 7.23 22.10
CA ALA A 8 39.84 7.32 20.83
C ALA A 8 39.74 6.05 19.96
N ASN A 9 38.53 5.51 19.90
CA ASN A 9 37.86 5.29 18.62
C ASN A 9 36.38 5.67 18.80
N ALA A 10 36.12 6.97 18.85
CA ALA A 10 34.80 7.46 18.48
C ALA A 10 34.65 7.13 17.00
N VAL A 11 33.93 6.05 16.70
CA VAL A 11 33.42 5.78 15.35
C VAL A 11 32.60 7.02 15.00
N LYS A 12 33.14 7.89 14.14
CA LYS A 12 32.31 8.90 13.47
C LYS A 12 31.18 8.13 12.81
N PRO A 13 29.90 8.49 13.01
CA PRO A 13 28.84 7.90 12.20
C PRO A 13 29.28 8.14 10.75
N THR A 14 29.54 7.05 10.03
CA THR A 14 29.58 7.08 8.58
C THR A 14 28.24 7.66 8.18
N ASP A 15 28.23 8.89 7.66
CA ASP A 15 27.00 9.55 7.22
C ASP A 15 26.30 8.62 6.25
N GLU A 16 25.20 8.01 6.68
CA GLU A 16 24.42 7.13 5.84
C GLU A 16 23.95 7.95 4.63
N PRO A 17 24.30 7.62 3.37
CA PRO A 17 24.10 8.51 2.22
C PRO A 17 22.66 9.00 2.06
N TRP A 18 21.69 8.17 2.44
CA TRP A 18 20.26 8.49 2.40
C TRP A 18 19.89 9.72 3.24
N ARG A 19 20.68 10.11 4.25
CA ARG A 19 20.45 11.29 5.10
C ARG A 19 20.50 12.60 4.33
N SER A 20 21.13 12.63 3.16
CA SER A 20 21.08 13.75 2.22
C SER A 20 19.66 14.08 1.72
N ASN A 21 18.70 13.17 1.92
CA ASN A 21 17.29 13.40 1.63
C ASN A 21 16.53 14.18 2.71
N LEU A 22 17.09 14.31 3.93
CA LEU A 22 16.44 15.06 5.01
C LEU A 22 16.51 16.56 4.72
N ARG A 23 15.40 17.26 4.93
CA ARG A 23 15.27 18.72 4.79
C ARG A 23 15.09 19.39 6.16
N GLY A 24 14.49 18.68 7.11
CA GLY A 24 14.29 19.12 8.50
C GLY A 24 13.15 20.12 8.68
N ASP A 25 12.32 20.33 7.65
CA ASP A 25 11.24 21.32 7.62
C ASP A 25 9.88 20.74 8.06
N LEU A 26 9.67 19.44 7.92
CA LEU A 26 8.37 18.80 8.18
C LEU A 26 8.29 18.00 9.49
N ASP A 27 9.36 17.87 10.27
CA ASP A 27 9.40 16.94 11.42
C ASP A 27 8.29 17.19 12.48
N ALA A 28 7.99 18.47 12.74
CA ALA A 28 6.94 18.86 13.68
C ALA A 28 5.54 18.56 13.13
N GLU A 29 5.29 18.87 11.85
CA GLU A 29 4.01 18.63 11.18
C GLU A 29 3.76 17.14 10.93
N LEU A 30 4.84 16.36 10.84
CA LEU A 30 4.77 14.92 10.66
C LEU A 30 4.73 14.14 11.97
N THR A 31 4.54 14.82 13.11
CA THR A 31 4.44 14.20 14.44
C THR A 31 3.10 14.53 15.07
N GLY A 32 2.34 13.50 15.44
CA GLY A 32 0.98 13.63 15.97
C GLY A 32 -0.09 13.64 14.88
N PRO A 33 -1.31 14.12 15.18
CA PRO A 33 -2.39 14.20 14.21
C PRO A 33 -1.96 14.97 12.96
N ARG A 34 -2.34 14.46 11.78
CA ARG A 34 -1.93 15.10 10.52
C ARG A 34 -2.65 16.43 10.32
N PRO A 35 -1.95 17.46 9.82
CA PRO A 35 -2.58 18.71 9.44
C PRO A 35 -3.52 18.49 8.25
N SER A 36 -4.46 19.41 8.04
CA SER A 36 -5.48 19.29 6.98
C SER A 36 -4.88 19.17 5.58
N TRP A 37 -3.70 19.73 5.33
CA TRP A 37 -3.03 19.64 4.03
C TRP A 37 -2.54 18.24 3.69
N TRP A 38 -2.38 17.34 4.67
CA TRP A 38 -1.87 15.98 4.44
C TRP A 38 -2.75 15.17 3.48
N TRP A 39 -4.06 15.35 3.55
CA TRP A 39 -5.02 14.57 2.78
C TRP A 39 -5.13 15.12 1.36
N THR A 40 -4.63 14.37 0.38
CA THR A 40 -4.70 14.80 -1.03
C THR A 40 -6.02 14.42 -1.70
N GLY A 41 -6.75 13.46 -1.12
CA GLY A 41 -8.09 13.06 -1.52
C GLY A 41 -9.16 13.39 -0.48
N ARG A 42 -10.09 12.45 -0.23
CA ARG A 42 -11.09 12.57 0.86
C ARG A 42 -10.39 12.48 2.22
N ILE A 43 -10.74 13.37 3.13
CA ILE A 43 -10.36 13.22 4.55
C ILE A 43 -11.06 11.99 5.16
N PRO A 44 -10.45 11.31 6.15
CA PRO A 44 -10.97 10.04 6.64
C PRO A 44 -12.42 10.08 7.15
N CYS A 45 -12.83 11.14 7.84
CA CYS A 45 -14.19 11.23 8.39
C CYS A 45 -15.29 11.34 7.33
N ASP A 46 -14.94 11.83 6.13
CA ASP A 46 -15.86 12.03 5.00
C ASP A 46 -15.67 10.95 3.91
N CYS A 47 -14.78 9.98 4.14
CA CYS A 47 -14.44 8.97 3.16
C CYS A 47 -15.37 7.75 3.26
N PRO A 48 -15.83 7.19 2.13
CA PRO A 48 -16.53 5.91 2.12
C PRO A 48 -15.74 4.82 2.87
N GLY A 49 -16.43 4.07 3.73
CA GLY A 49 -15.81 3.09 4.63
C GLY A 49 -15.43 3.63 6.01
N CYS A 50 -15.64 4.94 6.27
CA CYS A 50 -15.62 5.49 7.62
C CYS A 50 -16.75 4.91 8.48
N GLN A 51 -16.40 4.46 9.68
CA GLN A 51 -17.30 3.87 10.67
C GLN A 51 -17.75 4.95 11.68
N PRO A 52 -18.87 4.73 12.40
CA PRO A 52 -19.36 5.69 13.40
C PRO A 52 -18.37 6.01 14.52
N ASP A 53 -17.39 5.15 14.78
CA ASP A 53 -16.34 5.36 15.79
C ASP A 53 -15.08 6.06 15.25
N GLY A 54 -15.12 6.53 14.00
CA GLY A 54 -14.04 7.23 13.32
C GLY A 54 -12.98 6.32 12.70
N THR A 55 -13.12 4.99 12.82
CA THR A 55 -12.23 4.05 12.12
C THR A 55 -12.57 3.98 10.64
N ILE A 56 -11.58 3.72 9.78
CA ILE A 56 -11.80 3.51 8.35
C ILE A 56 -11.48 2.07 7.96
N THR A 57 -12.35 1.47 7.14
CA THR A 57 -12.20 0.09 6.67
C THR A 57 -12.23 0.01 5.16
N SER A 58 -11.59 -1.02 4.61
CA SER A 58 -11.68 -1.34 3.19
C SER A 58 -13.11 -1.61 2.75
N LEU A 59 -13.50 -1.04 1.61
CA LEU A 59 -14.69 -1.47 0.88
C LEU A 59 -14.46 -2.81 0.16
N ALA A 60 -15.56 -3.49 -0.15
CA ALA A 60 -15.53 -4.68 -1.00
C ALA A 60 -15.32 -4.30 -2.46
N LEU A 61 -14.68 -5.18 -3.22
CA LEU A 61 -14.43 -4.99 -4.65
C LEU A 61 -15.75 -4.79 -5.42
N PRO A 62 -15.87 -3.77 -6.30
CA PRO A 62 -17.09 -3.52 -7.03
C PRO A 62 -17.44 -4.65 -8.01
N ASN A 63 -18.74 -4.86 -8.22
CA ASN A 63 -19.23 -5.73 -9.27
C ASN A 63 -19.10 -5.02 -10.63
N LEU A 64 -18.13 -5.41 -11.46
CA LEU A 64 -17.81 -4.73 -12.72
C LEU A 64 -18.85 -4.90 -13.83
N ALA A 65 -19.83 -5.79 -13.65
CA ALA A 65 -20.97 -5.90 -14.54
C ALA A 65 -22.04 -4.83 -14.28
N THR A 66 -22.05 -4.22 -13.08
CA THR A 66 -23.17 -3.38 -12.62
C THR A 66 -22.76 -2.17 -11.78
N CYS A 67 -21.47 -1.94 -11.53
CA CYS A 67 -21.00 -0.89 -10.66
C CYS A 67 -21.46 0.50 -11.15
N SER A 68 -22.00 1.31 -10.25
CA SER A 68 -22.26 2.70 -10.57
C SER A 68 -20.98 3.54 -10.54
N ARG A 69 -21.01 4.68 -11.22
CA ARG A 69 -19.97 5.71 -11.10
C ARG A 69 -19.65 6.07 -9.65
N THR A 70 -20.68 6.18 -8.81
CA THR A 70 -20.53 6.46 -7.38
C THR A 70 -19.78 5.33 -6.68
N GLN A 71 -20.13 4.07 -6.92
CA GLN A 71 -19.41 2.94 -6.33
C GLN A 71 -17.94 2.89 -6.78
N THR A 72 -17.65 3.25 -8.03
CA THR A 72 -16.27 3.35 -8.52
C THR A 72 -15.50 4.50 -7.85
N LEU A 73 -16.15 5.66 -7.67
CA LEU A 73 -15.56 6.79 -6.93
C LEU A 73 -15.34 6.42 -5.45
N ASP A 74 -16.31 5.78 -4.82
CA ASP A 74 -16.23 5.40 -3.42
C ASP A 74 -15.09 4.42 -3.17
N TYR A 75 -14.90 3.46 -4.09
CA TYR A 75 -13.81 2.50 -4.01
C TYR A 75 -12.44 3.16 -4.20
N PHE A 76 -12.33 4.09 -5.15
CA PHE A 76 -11.12 4.89 -5.37
C PHE A 76 -10.80 5.77 -4.15
N ASP A 77 -11.77 6.55 -3.68
CA ASP A 77 -11.62 7.44 -2.52
C ASP A 77 -11.21 6.63 -1.28
N ASN A 78 -11.84 5.47 -1.05
CA ASN A 78 -11.50 4.57 0.06
C ASN A 78 -10.05 4.05 -0.03
N GLY A 79 -9.62 3.52 -1.18
CA GLY A 79 -8.27 3.01 -1.37
C GLY A 79 -7.21 4.10 -1.17
N TRP A 80 -7.44 5.28 -1.75
CA TRP A 80 -6.54 6.42 -1.65
C TRP A 80 -6.38 6.91 -0.20
N THR A 81 -7.51 7.10 0.51
CA THR A 81 -7.50 7.54 1.91
C THR A 81 -6.88 6.48 2.83
N LEU A 82 -7.09 5.18 2.58
CA LEU A 82 -6.44 4.11 3.36
C LEU A 82 -4.91 4.18 3.27
N THR A 83 -4.37 4.43 2.08
CA THR A 83 -2.93 4.68 1.90
C THR A 83 -2.46 5.89 2.71
N GLU A 84 -3.17 7.02 2.62
CA GLU A 84 -2.79 8.23 3.37
C GLU A 84 -2.91 8.05 4.88
N VAL A 85 -3.87 7.25 5.35
CA VAL A 85 -4.01 6.87 6.77
C VAL A 85 -2.88 5.93 7.20
N LEU A 86 -2.43 5.00 6.35
CA LEU A 86 -1.27 4.17 6.67
C LEU A 86 0.00 5.03 6.80
N PHE A 87 0.25 5.89 5.82
CA PHE A 87 1.39 6.81 5.84
C PHE A 87 1.26 7.89 6.91
N SER A 88 0.04 8.16 7.41
CA SER A 88 -0.14 9.05 8.55
C SER A 88 0.50 8.51 9.85
N GLY A 89 0.81 7.21 9.87
CA GLY A 89 1.54 6.53 10.94
C GLY A 89 3.05 6.79 10.97
N LEU A 90 3.65 7.41 9.94
CA LEU A 90 5.09 7.71 9.89
C LEU A 90 5.44 8.98 10.68
N ARG A 91 6.48 8.95 11.53
CA ARG A 91 6.89 10.13 12.33
C ARG A 91 8.17 10.77 11.80
N GLY A 92 8.04 12.03 11.39
CA GLY A 92 9.13 12.83 10.86
C GLY A 92 9.58 12.38 9.47
N GLU A 93 10.45 13.18 8.85
CA GLU A 93 10.95 12.92 7.50
C GLU A 93 11.79 11.65 7.42
N GLU A 94 12.52 11.34 8.49
CA GLU A 94 13.38 10.16 8.54
C GLU A 94 12.61 8.87 8.24
N ALA A 95 11.36 8.77 8.68
CA ALA A 95 10.51 7.62 8.42
C ALA A 95 10.19 7.43 6.92
N PHE A 96 10.28 8.50 6.11
CA PHE A 96 10.06 8.46 4.67
C PHE A 96 11.30 8.06 3.89
N TYR A 97 12.49 8.48 4.31
CA TYR A 97 13.72 8.33 3.53
C TYR A 97 14.67 7.23 4.03
N ARG A 98 14.53 6.79 5.27
CA ARG A 98 15.34 5.69 5.81
C ARG A 98 15.00 4.40 5.03
N PRO A 99 15.96 3.81 4.31
CA PRO A 99 15.73 2.52 3.68
C PRO A 99 15.65 1.42 4.75
N PRO A 100 14.92 0.32 4.50
CA PRO A 100 14.97 -0.85 5.36
C PRO A 100 16.40 -1.36 5.55
N TYR A 101 16.75 -1.78 6.78
CA TYR A 101 18.13 -2.12 7.17
C TYR A 101 18.73 -3.27 6.36
N HIS A 102 17.89 -4.13 5.79
CA HIS A 102 18.32 -5.26 4.97
C HIS A 102 18.63 -4.84 3.51
N HIS A 103 18.35 -3.60 3.11
CA HIS A 103 18.67 -3.04 1.79
C HIS A 103 18.10 -3.81 0.58
N LEU A 104 16.99 -4.53 0.75
CA LEU A 104 16.30 -5.26 -0.35
C LEU A 104 15.02 -4.55 -0.82
N ARG A 105 14.75 -3.36 -0.27
CA ARG A 105 13.53 -2.58 -0.51
C ARG A 105 13.87 -1.09 -0.52
N HIS A 106 13.00 -0.31 -1.16
CA HIS A 106 13.13 1.13 -1.23
C HIS A 106 12.66 1.81 0.07
N PRO A 107 13.04 3.08 0.32
CA PRO A 107 12.47 3.87 1.41
C PRO A 107 10.97 4.17 1.19
N MET A 108 10.25 4.54 2.25
CA MET A 108 8.79 4.74 2.20
C MET A 108 8.36 5.83 1.21
N ILE A 109 9.19 6.82 0.92
CA ILE A 109 8.90 7.84 -0.11
C ILE A 109 8.64 7.23 -1.50
N PHE A 110 9.32 6.12 -1.83
CA PHE A 110 9.04 5.36 -3.05
C PHE A 110 7.62 4.82 -3.03
N TYR A 111 7.24 4.11 -1.96
CA TYR A 111 5.92 3.52 -1.81
C TYR A 111 4.81 4.57 -1.73
N TYR A 112 5.12 5.79 -1.29
CA TYR A 112 4.19 6.91 -1.32
C TYR A 112 3.96 7.45 -2.73
N GLY A 113 4.98 7.48 -3.58
CA GLY A 113 4.90 7.96 -4.98
C GLY A 113 4.53 6.89 -6.01
N HIS A 114 4.74 5.61 -5.70
CA HIS A 114 4.63 4.50 -6.65
C HIS A 114 3.21 4.21 -7.15
N PRO A 115 2.19 3.98 -6.30
CA PRO A 115 0.82 3.78 -6.80
C PRO A 115 0.30 4.95 -7.65
N PRO A 116 0.49 6.23 -7.27
CA PRO A 116 0.17 7.39 -8.11
C PRO A 116 0.81 7.35 -9.51
N ALA A 117 2.10 7.00 -9.59
CA ALA A 117 2.79 6.86 -10.87
C ALA A 117 2.20 5.73 -11.72
N LEU A 118 1.83 4.61 -11.09
CA LEU A 118 1.16 3.51 -11.78
C LEU A 118 -0.17 3.95 -12.37
N TYR A 119 -1.00 4.71 -11.65
CA TYR A 119 -2.26 5.23 -12.22
C TYR A 119 -2.00 6.01 -13.51
N ILE A 120 -1.09 6.98 -13.48
CA ILE A 120 -0.81 7.78 -14.69
C ILE A 120 -0.29 6.91 -15.83
N ASN A 121 0.68 6.04 -15.57
CA ASN A 121 1.25 5.18 -16.61
C ASN A 121 0.21 4.24 -17.22
N LYS A 122 -0.62 3.57 -16.40
CA LYS A 122 -1.62 2.62 -16.89
C LYS A 122 -2.81 3.30 -17.54
N LEU A 123 -3.26 4.46 -17.04
CA LEU A 123 -4.31 5.24 -17.70
C LEU A 123 -3.84 5.74 -19.08
N ARG A 124 -2.57 6.08 -19.23
CA ARG A 124 -1.99 6.44 -20.54
C ARG A 124 -1.93 5.25 -21.49
N VAL A 125 -1.42 4.11 -21.04
CA VAL A 125 -1.36 2.88 -21.86
C VAL A 125 -2.75 2.42 -22.29
N ALA A 126 -3.75 2.56 -21.42
CA ALA A 126 -5.15 2.25 -21.73
C ALA A 126 -5.84 3.30 -22.63
N GLY A 127 -5.22 4.45 -22.89
CA GLY A 127 -5.81 5.54 -23.67
C GLY A 127 -6.89 6.34 -22.93
N LEU A 128 -6.96 6.24 -21.60
CA LEU A 128 -7.90 7.01 -20.76
C LEU A 128 -7.44 8.45 -20.52
N ILE A 129 -6.13 8.70 -20.61
CA ILE A 129 -5.52 10.03 -20.63
C ILE A 129 -4.42 10.08 -21.70
N ALA A 130 -4.18 11.25 -22.28
CA ALA A 130 -3.19 11.40 -23.37
C ALA A 130 -1.77 11.64 -22.85
N GLU A 131 -1.63 12.65 -21.99
CA GLU A 131 -0.33 13.18 -21.58
C GLU A 131 0.12 12.66 -20.22
N PRO A 132 1.46 12.55 -20.01
CA PRO A 132 2.01 12.40 -18.67
C PRO A 132 1.72 13.65 -17.81
N LEU A 133 1.71 13.46 -16.50
CA LEU A 133 1.62 14.55 -15.52
C LEU A 133 3.01 15.05 -15.14
N ASN A 134 3.90 14.13 -14.78
CA ASN A 134 5.30 14.40 -14.45
C ASN A 134 6.14 13.21 -14.93
N PRO A 135 6.69 13.28 -16.17
CA PRO A 135 7.46 12.18 -16.76
C PRO A 135 8.65 11.72 -15.93
N TYR A 136 9.24 12.63 -15.15
CA TYR A 136 10.35 12.29 -14.27
C TYR A 136 9.88 11.41 -13.10
N PHE A 137 8.79 11.80 -12.42
CA PHE A 137 8.23 11.01 -11.32
C PHE A 137 7.64 9.69 -11.82
N GLU A 138 6.95 9.71 -12.95
CA GLU A 138 6.40 8.52 -13.59
C GLU A 138 7.48 7.48 -13.89
N ARG A 139 8.66 7.91 -14.37
CA ARG A 139 9.80 7.00 -14.59
C ARG A 139 10.48 6.59 -13.28
N LEU A 140 10.69 7.56 -12.39
CA LEU A 140 11.38 7.36 -11.12
C LEU A 140 10.67 6.32 -10.26
N PHE A 141 9.35 6.46 -10.14
CA PHE A 141 8.54 5.59 -9.32
C PHE A 141 8.04 4.36 -10.08
N GLU A 142 8.07 4.27 -11.40
CA GLU A 142 7.61 3.08 -12.14
C GLU A 142 8.45 1.82 -11.87
N THR A 143 9.74 1.99 -11.60
CA THR A 143 10.64 0.84 -11.46
C THR A 143 10.48 0.22 -10.08
N GLY A 144 9.77 -0.91 -10.00
CA GLY A 144 9.70 -1.74 -8.80
C GLY A 144 11.05 -2.38 -8.44
N VAL A 145 11.08 -3.04 -7.29
CA VAL A 145 12.20 -3.92 -6.91
C VAL A 145 12.01 -5.25 -7.63
N ASP A 146 12.90 -5.57 -8.57
CA ASP A 146 12.93 -6.89 -9.19
C ASP A 146 13.51 -7.90 -8.19
N GLU A 147 12.66 -8.82 -7.70
CA GLU A 147 13.05 -9.85 -6.73
C GLU A 147 14.15 -10.79 -7.25
N MET A 148 14.33 -10.87 -8.58
CA MET A 148 15.37 -11.64 -9.23
C MET A 148 16.65 -10.83 -9.51
N ARG A 149 16.63 -9.50 -9.28
CA ARG A 149 17.77 -8.59 -9.44
C ARG A 149 18.02 -7.78 -8.17
N TRP A 150 18.46 -8.49 -7.14
CA TRP A 150 18.88 -7.95 -5.86
C TRP A 150 20.06 -6.96 -5.95
N ASP A 151 20.74 -6.89 -7.09
CA ASP A 151 21.85 -5.99 -7.39
C ASP A 151 21.44 -4.60 -7.92
N ASP A 152 20.16 -4.37 -8.24
CA ASP A 152 19.62 -3.05 -8.65
C ASP A 152 19.34 -2.09 -7.45
N MET A 153 19.90 -2.41 -6.27
CA MET A 153 19.68 -1.66 -5.03
C MET A 153 20.58 -0.42 -4.87
N SER A 154 21.45 -0.12 -5.86
CA SER A 154 22.20 1.14 -5.95
C SER A 154 21.30 2.40 -5.92
N LYS A 155 19.99 2.23 -6.15
CA LYS A 155 18.98 3.28 -6.13
C LYS A 155 18.70 3.87 -4.74
N ASN A 156 19.06 3.20 -3.64
CA ASN A 156 18.88 3.79 -2.30
C ASN A 156 19.88 4.92 -2.00
N GLU A 157 20.89 5.12 -2.86
CA GLU A 157 21.87 6.21 -2.76
C GLU A 157 21.43 7.48 -3.51
N MET A 158 20.24 7.47 -4.12
CA MET A 158 19.75 8.61 -4.88
C MET A 158 19.12 9.71 -4.01
N LEU A 159 19.05 10.91 -4.58
CA LEU A 159 18.22 11.99 -4.06
C LEU A 159 16.77 11.77 -4.48
N TRP A 160 15.94 11.43 -3.51
CA TRP A 160 14.49 11.34 -3.65
C TRP A 160 13.86 12.73 -3.70
N PRO A 161 12.76 12.90 -4.44
CA PRO A 161 11.94 14.11 -4.34
C PRO A 161 11.45 14.33 -2.92
N SER A 162 11.20 15.59 -2.55
CA SER A 162 10.72 15.95 -1.22
C SER A 162 9.34 15.37 -0.94
N ILE A 163 8.99 15.22 0.34
CA ILE A 163 7.63 14.81 0.75
C ILE A 163 6.59 15.77 0.16
N GLN A 164 6.84 17.09 0.16
CA GLN A 164 5.90 18.05 -0.45
C GLN A 164 5.79 17.87 -1.97
N GLU A 165 6.88 17.58 -2.67
CA GLU A 165 6.84 17.35 -4.12
C GLU A 165 6.04 16.08 -4.47
N VAL A 166 6.28 14.97 -3.76
CA VAL A 166 5.54 13.71 -3.95
C VAL A 166 4.07 13.88 -3.53
N HIS A 167 3.79 14.62 -2.46
CA HIS A 167 2.45 14.95 -2.01
C HIS A 167 1.69 15.80 -3.03
N ALA A 168 2.30 16.84 -3.58
CA ALA A 168 1.71 17.67 -4.62
C ALA A 168 1.46 16.88 -5.91
N TYR A 169 2.35 15.93 -6.24
CA TYR A 169 2.12 14.99 -7.35
C TYR A 169 0.91 14.09 -7.07
N ARG A 170 0.84 13.49 -5.88
CA ARG A 170 -0.30 12.69 -5.43
C ARG A 170 -1.62 13.43 -5.59
N GLN A 171 -1.71 14.68 -5.13
CA GLN A 171 -2.91 15.50 -5.25
C GLN A 171 -3.36 15.71 -6.70
N GLN A 172 -2.42 15.96 -7.60
CA GLN A 172 -2.72 16.12 -9.03
C GLN A 172 -3.15 14.80 -9.67
N VAL A 173 -2.51 13.68 -9.33
CA VAL A 173 -2.92 12.35 -9.79
C VAL A 173 -4.34 12.03 -9.30
N TYR A 174 -4.64 12.27 -8.03
CA TYR A 174 -5.98 12.07 -7.47
C TYR A 174 -7.04 12.81 -8.28
N ALA A 175 -6.81 14.09 -8.57
CA ALA A 175 -7.73 14.89 -9.37
C ALA A 175 -7.91 14.36 -10.80
N ILE A 176 -6.86 13.86 -11.44
CA ILE A 176 -6.92 13.26 -12.79
C ILE A 176 -7.73 11.96 -12.77
N VAL A 177 -7.40 11.02 -11.86
CA VAL A 177 -8.11 9.74 -11.76
C VAL A 177 -9.58 9.98 -11.44
N ARG A 178 -9.87 10.86 -10.48
CA ARG A 178 -11.23 11.27 -10.14
C ARG A 178 -11.97 11.84 -11.35
N ARG A 179 -11.35 12.72 -12.13
CA ARG A 179 -11.95 13.27 -13.36
C ARG A 179 -12.29 12.18 -14.36
N VAL A 180 -11.41 11.21 -14.60
CA VAL A 180 -11.68 10.06 -15.48
C VAL A 180 -12.91 9.31 -14.98
N ILE A 181 -12.97 8.98 -13.68
CA ILE A 181 -14.11 8.29 -13.08
C ILE A 181 -15.39 9.15 -13.15
N GLU A 182 -15.32 10.47 -13.03
CA GLU A 182 -16.49 11.36 -13.07
C GLU A 182 -17.07 11.54 -14.47
N THR A 183 -16.23 11.45 -15.51
CA THR A 183 -16.59 11.87 -16.87
C THR A 183 -16.67 10.75 -17.90
N HIS A 184 -16.00 9.62 -17.68
CA HIS A 184 -15.91 8.58 -18.71
C HIS A 184 -17.29 7.94 -18.99
N PRO A 185 -17.74 7.81 -20.26
CA PRO A 185 -19.06 7.29 -20.60
C PRO A 185 -19.27 5.83 -20.22
N GLY A 186 -18.19 5.02 -20.17
CA GLY A 186 -18.24 3.62 -19.73
C GLY A 186 -18.58 3.40 -18.25
N LEU A 187 -18.82 4.47 -17.48
CA LEU A 187 -19.35 4.43 -16.10
C LEU A 187 -20.73 5.11 -16.01
N ALA A 188 -21.38 5.40 -17.14
CA ALA A 188 -22.76 5.88 -17.16
C ALA A 188 -23.73 4.79 -16.68
N SER A 189 -24.96 5.17 -16.36
CA SER A 189 -25.99 4.21 -15.97
C SER A 189 -26.21 3.17 -17.08
N ASN A 190 -26.31 1.90 -16.69
CA ASN A 190 -26.46 0.75 -17.60
C ASN A 190 -25.30 0.56 -18.60
N HIS A 191 -24.06 0.88 -18.19
CA HIS A 191 -22.88 0.55 -18.98
C HIS A 191 -22.76 -0.98 -19.17
N PRO A 192 -22.16 -1.47 -20.28
CA PRO A 192 -21.84 -2.89 -20.44
C PRO A 192 -20.80 -3.34 -19.41
N PRO A 193 -20.67 -4.65 -19.12
CA PRO A 193 -19.67 -5.13 -18.17
C PRO A 193 -18.25 -4.67 -18.51
N ILE A 194 -17.53 -4.15 -17.52
CA ILE A 194 -16.12 -3.78 -17.66
C ILE A 194 -15.30 -5.06 -17.59
N THR A 195 -14.65 -5.41 -18.69
CA THR A 195 -13.84 -6.64 -18.83
C THR A 195 -12.37 -6.29 -19.09
N GLN A 196 -11.48 -7.29 -19.14
CA GLN A 196 -10.06 -7.11 -19.45
C GLN A 196 -9.79 -6.42 -20.80
N ASN A 197 -10.78 -6.42 -21.72
CA ASN A 197 -10.68 -5.75 -23.01
C ASN A 197 -11.16 -4.29 -22.98
N ASP A 198 -11.69 -3.81 -21.86
CA ASP A 198 -12.16 -2.43 -21.69
C ASP A 198 -11.03 -1.56 -21.10
N PRO A 199 -10.75 -0.36 -21.64
CA PRO A 199 -9.80 0.59 -21.05
C PRO A 199 -9.99 0.85 -19.55
N LEU A 200 -11.24 0.86 -19.06
CA LEU A 200 -11.56 1.07 -17.65
C LEU A 200 -11.04 -0.04 -16.72
N TRP A 201 -10.64 -1.19 -17.26
CA TRP A 201 -9.93 -2.22 -16.50
C TRP A 201 -8.67 -1.66 -15.82
N ALA A 202 -8.02 -0.67 -16.43
CA ALA A 202 -6.84 -0.01 -15.89
C ALA A 202 -7.11 0.76 -14.58
N LEU A 203 -8.34 1.26 -14.36
CA LEU A 203 -8.72 1.89 -13.08
C LEU A 203 -8.70 0.86 -11.96
N PHE A 204 -9.37 -0.28 -12.17
CA PHE A 204 -9.45 -1.33 -11.16
C PHE A 204 -8.10 -2.02 -10.94
N MET A 205 -7.27 -2.14 -11.98
CA MET A 205 -5.86 -2.51 -11.83
C MET A 205 -5.14 -1.53 -10.90
N GLY A 206 -5.31 -0.23 -11.08
CA GLY A 206 -4.73 0.79 -10.21
C GLY A 206 -5.21 0.68 -8.77
N PHE A 207 -6.52 0.48 -8.55
CA PHE A 207 -7.10 0.33 -7.21
C PHE A 207 -6.54 -0.90 -6.49
N GLU A 208 -6.52 -2.07 -7.14
CA GLU A 208 -6.01 -3.29 -6.52
C GLU A 208 -4.49 -3.27 -6.35
N HIS A 209 -3.77 -2.64 -7.28
CA HIS A 209 -2.34 -2.42 -7.13
C HIS A 209 -2.01 -1.53 -5.92
N GLU A 210 -2.78 -0.45 -5.70
CA GLU A 210 -2.62 0.37 -4.51
C GLU A 210 -2.89 -0.42 -3.22
N ARG A 211 -3.82 -1.38 -3.23
CA ARG A 211 -4.06 -2.29 -2.10
C ARG A 211 -2.90 -3.25 -1.82
N ILE A 212 -2.25 -3.78 -2.86
CA ILE A 212 -1.01 -4.56 -2.70
C ILE A 212 0.08 -3.71 -2.05
N HIS A 213 0.21 -2.44 -2.47
CA HIS A 213 1.18 -1.52 -1.89
C HIS A 213 0.81 -1.07 -0.48
N LEU A 214 -0.47 -0.96 -0.15
CA LEU A 214 -0.95 -0.74 1.23
C LEU A 214 -0.44 -1.86 2.15
N GLU A 215 -0.65 -3.12 1.76
CA GLU A 215 -0.17 -4.27 2.54
C GLU A 215 1.35 -4.30 2.62
N THR A 216 2.05 -4.16 1.49
CA THR A 216 3.51 -4.16 1.42
C THR A 216 4.10 -3.06 2.31
N SER A 217 3.60 -1.83 2.21
CA SER A 217 4.03 -0.72 3.07
C SER A 217 3.75 -1.01 4.54
N SER A 218 2.61 -1.62 4.88
CA SER A 218 2.29 -1.95 6.28
C SER A 218 3.31 -2.91 6.91
N VAL A 219 3.86 -3.84 6.13
CA VAL A 219 4.91 -4.75 6.58
C VAL A 219 6.23 -4.01 6.77
N LEU A 220 6.65 -3.21 5.78
CA LEU A 220 7.91 -2.47 5.84
C LEU A 220 7.93 -1.40 6.95
N ILE A 221 6.78 -0.78 7.24
CA ILE A 221 6.65 0.19 8.34
C ILE A 221 6.94 -0.46 9.70
N ARG A 222 6.69 -1.77 9.87
CA ARG A 222 7.01 -2.49 11.12
C ARG A 222 8.50 -2.64 11.37
N GLU A 223 9.32 -2.50 10.33
CA GLU A 223 10.77 -2.56 10.43
C GLU A 223 11.40 -1.21 10.81
N LEU A 224 10.62 -0.13 10.83
CA LEU A 224 11.09 1.18 11.25
C LEU A 224 11.35 1.21 12.77
N PRO A 225 12.30 2.05 13.23
CA PRO A 225 12.47 2.30 14.66
C PRO A 225 11.16 2.75 15.32
N LEU A 226 10.90 2.29 16.55
CA LEU A 226 9.65 2.59 17.26
C LEU A 226 9.37 4.10 17.41
N ASN A 227 10.41 4.93 17.52
CA ASN A 227 10.28 6.39 17.59
C ASN A 227 9.94 7.06 16.24
N ARG A 228 9.96 6.30 15.14
CA ARG A 228 9.61 6.73 13.78
C ARG A 228 8.21 6.31 13.35
N VAL A 229 7.42 5.74 14.25
CA VAL A 229 6.02 5.38 14.00
C VAL A 229 5.09 5.90 15.09
N GLN A 230 3.86 6.15 14.70
CA GLN A 230 2.72 6.51 15.55
C GLN A 230 1.49 5.72 15.09
N ARG A 231 0.48 5.68 15.95
CA ARG A 231 -0.81 5.05 15.65
C ARG A 231 -1.79 6.13 15.16
N PRO A 232 -2.25 6.08 13.89
CA PRO A 232 -3.37 6.87 13.40
C PRO A 232 -4.65 6.63 14.20
N ALA A 233 -5.48 7.67 14.34
CA ALA A 233 -6.74 7.59 15.07
C ALA A 233 -7.78 6.70 14.35
N GLU A 234 -7.66 6.64 13.04
CA GLU A 234 -8.56 5.95 12.11
C GLU A 234 -8.31 4.43 12.06
N TRP A 235 -7.25 3.94 12.71
CA TRP A 235 -6.95 2.52 12.75
C TRP A 235 -7.91 1.75 13.67
N PRO A 236 -8.32 0.52 13.29
CA PRO A 236 -9.11 -0.35 14.15
C PRO A 236 -8.50 -0.49 15.53
N LYS A 237 -9.34 -0.46 16.57
CA LYS A 237 -8.91 -0.68 17.96
C LYS A 237 -8.10 -1.98 18.04
N LEU A 238 -7.09 -1.99 18.91
CA LEU A 238 -6.39 -3.23 19.20
C LEU A 238 -7.40 -4.28 19.63
N HIS A 239 -7.17 -5.53 19.22
CA HIS A 239 -7.94 -6.64 19.72
C HIS A 239 -7.89 -6.65 21.26
N SER A 240 -8.98 -7.06 21.92
CA SER A 240 -9.09 -7.07 23.38
C SER A 240 -8.01 -7.89 24.10
N SER A 241 -7.27 -8.72 23.36
CA SER A 241 -6.12 -9.48 23.87
C SER A 241 -4.79 -8.71 23.89
N ALA A 242 -4.65 -7.60 23.17
CA ALA A 242 -3.34 -6.94 22.98
C ALA A 242 -2.73 -6.38 24.27
N GLY A 243 -3.56 -6.05 25.27
CA GLY A 243 -3.10 -5.60 26.59
C GLY A 243 -2.94 -6.72 27.62
N ARG A 244 -3.21 -7.98 27.25
CA ARG A 244 -3.05 -9.10 28.18
C ARG A 244 -1.57 -9.41 28.34
N SER A 245 -1.13 -9.64 29.58
CA SER A 245 0.21 -10.16 29.84
C SER A 245 0.34 -11.53 29.16
N ALA A 246 1.30 -11.67 28.25
CA ALA A 246 1.60 -12.95 27.64
C ALA A 246 2.29 -13.85 28.68
N ALA A 247 1.75 -15.04 28.91
CA ALA A 247 2.44 -16.06 29.68
C ALA A 247 3.65 -16.58 28.88
N PHE A 248 4.80 -16.73 29.54
CA PHE A 248 5.98 -17.34 28.96
C PHE A 248 6.51 -18.48 29.85
N PRO A 249 6.61 -19.73 29.34
CA PRO A 249 6.22 -20.16 28.00
C PRO A 249 4.68 -20.19 27.83
N PRO A 250 4.14 -19.93 26.62
CA PRO A 250 2.71 -20.03 26.37
C PRO A 250 2.23 -21.49 26.50
N GLN A 251 1.02 -21.69 27.03
CA GLN A 251 0.42 -23.01 27.26
C GLN A 251 -0.68 -23.29 26.22
N ALA A 252 -0.57 -24.43 25.54
CA ALA A 252 -1.58 -24.93 24.62
C ALA A 252 -2.95 -25.08 25.31
N GLY A 253 -4.03 -24.68 24.64
CA GLY A 253 -5.40 -24.71 25.18
C GLY A 253 -5.73 -23.58 26.16
N ARG A 254 -4.74 -22.75 26.53
CA ARG A 254 -4.92 -21.57 27.39
C ARG A 254 -4.52 -20.28 26.68
N ASP A 255 -3.28 -20.21 26.21
CA ASP A 255 -2.70 -19.00 25.60
C ASP A 255 -2.79 -19.04 24.06
N TYR A 256 -2.87 -20.24 23.48
CA TYR A 256 -3.15 -20.47 22.06
C TYR A 256 -3.96 -21.76 21.88
N TRP A 257 -4.73 -21.82 20.80
CA TRP A 257 -5.53 -22.99 20.46
C TRP A 257 -4.65 -24.11 19.90
N VAL A 258 -4.96 -25.36 20.23
CA VAL A 258 -4.38 -26.51 19.52
C VAL A 258 -5.15 -26.64 18.21
N ASN A 259 -4.47 -26.30 17.13
CA ASN A 259 -4.99 -26.42 15.78
C ASN A 259 -5.39 -27.88 15.48
N GLU A 260 -6.66 -28.09 15.13
CA GLU A 260 -7.17 -29.40 14.72
C GLU A 260 -6.96 -29.59 13.22
N LEU A 261 -6.51 -30.78 12.82
CA LEU A 261 -6.42 -31.15 11.42
C LEU A 261 -7.81 -31.53 10.90
N ILE A 262 -8.34 -30.74 9.98
CA ILE A 262 -9.60 -30.99 9.29
C ILE A 262 -9.33 -31.93 8.12
N SER A 263 -10.00 -33.08 8.11
CA SER A 263 -9.92 -34.03 7.01
C SER A 263 -10.66 -33.52 5.78
N VAL A 264 -9.96 -33.42 4.65
CA VAL A 264 -10.52 -33.07 3.35
C VAL A 264 -10.55 -34.33 2.49
N PRO A 265 -11.73 -34.81 2.07
CA PRO A 265 -11.82 -36.00 1.22
C PRO A 265 -11.22 -35.75 -0.16
N GLY A 266 -10.76 -36.83 -0.79
CA GLY A 266 -10.27 -36.75 -2.17
C GLY A 266 -11.40 -36.39 -3.13
N GLN A 267 -11.16 -35.42 -4.00
CA GLN A 267 -12.14 -34.91 -4.96
C GLN A 267 -11.45 -34.25 -6.15
N ALA A 268 -12.17 -34.13 -7.28
CA ALA A 268 -11.73 -33.25 -8.35
C ALA A 268 -11.96 -31.79 -7.93
N VAL A 269 -10.94 -30.95 -8.07
CA VAL A 269 -11.07 -29.50 -7.87
C VAL A 269 -10.84 -28.76 -9.18
N THR A 270 -11.55 -27.66 -9.32
CA THR A 270 -11.40 -26.72 -10.42
C THR A 270 -10.78 -25.44 -9.89
N LEU A 271 -9.62 -25.09 -10.40
CA LEU A 271 -8.91 -23.85 -10.11
C LEU A 271 -9.07 -22.88 -11.28
N GLY A 272 -9.14 -21.59 -10.96
CA GLY A 272 -9.21 -20.51 -11.93
C GLY A 272 -10.53 -19.75 -11.89
N LYS A 273 -10.42 -18.45 -12.09
CA LYS A 273 -11.50 -17.48 -12.15
C LYS A 273 -12.12 -17.47 -13.55
N PRO A 274 -13.46 -17.62 -13.68
CA PRO A 274 -14.14 -17.49 -14.97
C PRO A 274 -13.89 -16.13 -15.62
N MET A 275 -13.82 -16.09 -16.95
CA MET A 275 -13.59 -14.84 -17.71
C MET A 275 -14.72 -13.82 -17.58
N ASP A 276 -15.94 -14.30 -17.29
CA ASP A 276 -17.14 -13.49 -17.06
C ASP A 276 -17.40 -13.23 -15.57
N TRP A 277 -16.46 -13.59 -14.69
CA TRP A 277 -16.59 -13.30 -13.27
C TRP A 277 -16.66 -11.78 -13.06
N PRO A 278 -17.67 -11.26 -12.35
CA PRO A 278 -18.02 -9.84 -12.41
C PRO A 278 -17.18 -8.98 -11.45
N SER A 279 -15.88 -9.23 -11.34
CA SER A 279 -14.95 -8.44 -10.54
C SER A 279 -13.56 -8.44 -11.15
N TYR A 280 -12.76 -7.41 -10.85
CA TYR A 280 -11.36 -7.38 -11.23
C TYR A 280 -10.61 -8.61 -10.69
N GLY A 281 -9.64 -9.09 -11.45
CA GLY A 281 -8.69 -10.13 -11.01
C GLY A 281 -7.38 -9.97 -11.76
N TRP A 282 -6.30 -10.49 -11.19
CA TRP A 282 -4.99 -10.56 -11.83
C TRP A 282 -4.99 -11.63 -12.92
N ASP A 283 -4.14 -11.45 -13.93
CA ASP A 283 -4.01 -12.38 -15.07
C ASP A 283 -3.79 -13.84 -14.63
N ASN A 284 -3.01 -14.05 -13.57
CA ASN A 284 -2.72 -15.36 -12.97
C ASN A 284 -3.91 -16.03 -12.28
N GLU A 285 -5.00 -15.31 -12.03
CA GLU A 285 -6.21 -15.87 -11.42
C GLU A 285 -7.10 -16.57 -12.46
N TYR A 286 -7.02 -16.17 -13.73
CA TYR A 286 -7.92 -16.64 -14.78
C TYR A 286 -7.50 -17.98 -15.39
N GLY A 287 -8.42 -18.54 -16.17
CA GLY A 287 -8.26 -19.84 -16.82
C GLY A 287 -9.02 -20.92 -16.07
N ARG A 288 -8.79 -22.17 -16.47
CA ARG A 288 -9.42 -23.34 -15.84
C ARG A 288 -8.43 -24.47 -15.79
N ARG A 289 -8.20 -24.99 -14.59
CA ARG A 289 -7.41 -26.20 -14.37
C ARG A 289 -8.19 -27.15 -13.47
N GLU A 290 -8.42 -28.36 -13.97
CA GLU A 290 -8.99 -29.44 -13.18
C GLU A 290 -7.88 -30.34 -12.66
N THR A 291 -7.94 -30.73 -11.40
CA THR A 291 -6.94 -31.61 -10.79
C THR A 291 -7.60 -32.54 -9.78
N PRO A 292 -7.38 -33.86 -9.86
CA PRO A 292 -7.80 -34.77 -8.80
C PRO A 292 -6.92 -34.54 -7.57
N LEU A 293 -7.53 -34.20 -6.44
CA LEU A 293 -6.88 -34.18 -5.14
C LEU A 293 -7.08 -35.50 -4.42
N GLN A 294 -5.99 -36.03 -3.88
CA GLN A 294 -6.06 -37.13 -2.91
C GLN A 294 -6.54 -36.60 -1.56
N PRO A 295 -7.12 -37.45 -0.70
CA PRO A 295 -7.46 -37.05 0.66
C PRO A 295 -6.24 -36.51 1.41
N PHE A 296 -6.42 -35.41 2.14
CA PHE A 296 -5.39 -34.81 2.98
C PHE A 296 -6.02 -34.22 4.25
N GLN A 297 -5.19 -33.71 5.16
CA GLN A 297 -5.67 -32.93 6.29
C GLN A 297 -4.94 -31.58 6.33
N ALA A 298 -5.66 -30.53 6.71
CA ALA A 298 -5.12 -29.18 6.87
C ALA A 298 -5.74 -28.50 8.09
N SER A 299 -5.04 -27.50 8.64
CA SER A 299 -5.50 -26.66 9.76
C SER A 299 -5.44 -25.19 9.39
#